data_AF-A0A1I4F658-F1
#
_entry.id   AF-A0A1I4F658-F1
#
_cell.length_a   1.000
_cell.length_b   1.000
_cell.length_c   1.000
_cell.angle_alpha   90.00
_cell.angle_beta   90.00
_cell.angle_gamma   90.00
#
_symmetry.space_group_name_H-M   'P 1'
#
loop_
_entity.id
_entity.type
_entity.pdbx_description
1 polymer ?
#
loop_
_entity_poly.entity_id
_entity_poly.type
_entity_poly.pdbx_seq_one_letter_code
_entity_poly.pdbx_strand_id
1 'polypeptide(L)'
;MKRVFAAMSFALLVQPALAGPNPAKGTDHLCTGFQETLEGVWVDENNRPALRFRFGSDRNGVGCYAWLNSNPNWNIEAPGALILDRVRWNGGLRSFKAGVAELVFDTQSGGARLVNLQGNEARGILDQ
;
A
#
# COMPACT_ATOMS: atom_id res chain seq x y z
N MET A 1 45.25 -32.05 14.72
CA MET A 1 44.72 -30.92 13.93
C MET A 1 43.29 -30.63 14.38
N LYS A 2 43.07 -29.59 15.21
CA LYS A 2 41.72 -29.21 15.68
C LYS A 2 41.18 -28.13 14.75
N ARG A 3 40.11 -28.43 14.00
CA ARG A 3 39.37 -27.43 13.21
C ARG A 3 38.23 -26.90 14.07
N VAL A 4 38.34 -25.66 14.49
CA VAL A 4 37.23 -24.92 15.13
C VAL A 4 36.37 -24.36 14.01
N PHE A 5 35.15 -24.88 13.86
CA PHE A 5 34.13 -24.25 13.03
C PHE A 5 33.46 -23.17 13.89
N ALA A 6 33.76 -21.91 13.59
CA ALA A 6 33.01 -20.78 14.12
C ALA A 6 31.67 -20.71 13.37
N ALA A 7 30.60 -21.17 14.00
CA ALA A 7 29.24 -20.95 13.52
C ALA A 7 28.90 -19.47 13.74
N MET A 8 28.91 -18.70 12.65
CA MET A 8 28.43 -17.33 12.62
C MET A 8 26.90 -17.39 12.64
N SER A 9 26.31 -17.28 13.83
CA SER A 9 24.87 -17.18 14.00
C SER A 9 24.39 -15.84 13.42
N PHE A 10 23.80 -15.88 12.23
CA PHE A 10 23.00 -14.78 11.70
C PHE A 10 21.75 -14.63 12.59
N ALA A 11 21.79 -13.68 13.52
CA ALA A 11 20.59 -13.23 14.20
C ALA A 11 19.72 -12.47 13.18
N LEU A 12 18.70 -13.15 12.63
CA LEU A 12 17.61 -12.46 11.96
C LEU A 12 16.88 -11.60 13.01
N LEU A 13 17.13 -10.29 12.98
CA LEU A 13 16.28 -9.30 13.63
C LEU A 13 14.92 -9.34 12.91
N VAL A 14 14.00 -10.14 13.43
CA VAL A 14 12.58 -10.05 13.09
C VAL A 14 12.14 -8.67 13.57
N GLN A 15 12.11 -7.70 12.67
CA GLN A 15 11.50 -6.41 12.96
C GLN A 15 10.06 -6.68 13.38
N PRO A 16 9.58 -6.11 14.50
CA PRO A 16 8.18 -6.23 14.85
C PRO A 16 7.39 -5.65 13.68
N ALA A 17 6.55 -6.48 13.08
CA ALA A 17 5.53 -6.01 12.16
C ALA A 17 4.71 -4.97 12.92
N LEU A 18 4.97 -3.69 12.66
CA LEU A 18 4.17 -2.61 13.20
C LEU A 18 2.79 -2.82 12.62
N ALA A 19 1.89 -3.41 13.42
CA ALA A 19 0.50 -3.58 13.04
C ALA A 19 -0.02 -2.22 12.59
N GLY A 20 -0.37 -2.12 11.31
CA GLY A 20 -0.86 -0.89 10.74
C GLY A 20 -2.14 -0.43 11.45
N PRO A 21 -2.42 0.87 11.48
CA PRO A 21 -3.64 1.40 12.03
C PRO A 21 -4.84 0.84 11.27
N ASN A 22 -5.92 0.56 12.00
CA ASN A 22 -7.10 -0.06 11.42
C ASN A 22 -7.98 0.97 10.71
N PRO A 23 -8.71 0.58 9.65
CA PRO A 23 -9.72 1.42 9.03
C PRO A 23 -10.83 1.84 10.00
N ALA A 24 -11.45 2.97 9.72
CA ALA A 24 -12.68 3.39 10.40
C ALA A 24 -13.82 2.38 10.21
N LYS A 25 -14.69 2.24 11.22
CA LYS A 25 -15.85 1.33 11.14
C LYS A 25 -16.77 1.71 9.97
N GLY A 26 -17.31 0.71 9.30
CA GLY A 26 -18.28 0.89 8.22
C GLY A 26 -17.67 1.15 6.85
N THR A 27 -16.34 1.23 6.72
CA THR A 27 -15.67 1.40 5.42
C THR A 27 -15.36 0.07 4.71
N ASP A 28 -15.80 -1.07 5.28
CA ASP A 28 -15.47 -2.41 4.78
C ASP A 28 -15.98 -2.67 3.36
N HIS A 29 -17.04 -1.98 2.95
CA HIS A 29 -17.65 -2.11 1.62
C HIS A 29 -16.96 -1.29 0.52
N LEU A 30 -16.12 -0.30 0.88
CA LEU A 30 -15.46 0.55 -0.12
C LEU A 30 -14.55 -0.29 -1.02
N CYS A 31 -14.63 -0.08 -2.33
CA CYS A 31 -13.91 -0.85 -3.35
C CYS A 31 -14.11 -2.38 -3.32
N THR A 32 -15.15 -2.88 -2.66
CA THR A 32 -15.50 -4.31 -2.77
C THR A 32 -16.11 -4.63 -4.14
N GLY A 33 -15.96 -5.87 -4.59
CA GLY A 33 -16.58 -6.37 -5.84
C GLY A 33 -15.69 -6.28 -7.09
N PHE A 34 -14.49 -5.73 -6.98
CA PHE A 34 -13.48 -5.78 -8.04
C PHE A 34 -12.77 -7.14 -8.09
N GLN A 35 -12.25 -7.50 -9.27
CA GLN A 35 -11.56 -8.78 -9.48
C GLN A 35 -10.36 -8.99 -8.56
N GLU A 36 -9.61 -7.92 -8.29
CA GLU A 36 -8.51 -7.92 -7.32
C GLU A 36 -8.73 -6.76 -6.34
N THR A 37 -8.52 -7.03 -5.05
CA THR A 37 -8.52 -6.02 -4.01
C THR A 37 -7.20 -6.11 -3.25
N LEU A 38 -6.51 -4.99 -3.13
CA LEU A 38 -5.28 -4.81 -2.38
C LEU A 38 -5.56 -3.86 -1.23
N GLU A 39 -5.01 -4.16 -0.06
CA GLU A 39 -4.99 -3.23 1.07
C GLU A 39 -3.55 -2.92 1.46
N GLY A 40 -3.37 -1.82 2.16
CA GLY A 40 -2.07 -1.46 2.66
C GLY A 40 -2.08 -0.14 3.40
N VAL A 41 -0.88 0.33 3.75
CA VAL A 41 -0.69 1.56 4.49
C VAL A 41 0.40 2.42 3.88
N TRP A 42 0.11 3.69 3.65
CA TRP A 42 1.11 4.71 3.41
C TRP A 42 1.91 4.95 4.69
N VAL A 43 3.21 5.13 4.56
CA VAL A 43 4.12 5.36 5.68
C VAL A 43 4.78 6.74 5.60
N ASP A 44 5.13 7.30 6.76
CA ASP A 44 5.91 8.53 6.85
C ASP A 44 7.42 8.29 6.58
N GLU A 45 8.22 9.35 6.69
CA GLU A 45 9.67 9.31 6.49
C GLU A 45 10.40 8.36 7.46
N ASN A 46 9.79 8.07 8.61
CA ASN A 46 10.30 7.16 9.64
C ASN A 46 9.71 5.74 9.52
N ASN A 47 9.06 5.42 8.39
CA ASN A 47 8.33 4.17 8.15
C ASN A 47 7.19 3.91 9.16
N ARG A 48 6.65 4.96 9.78
CA ARG A 48 5.48 4.81 10.66
C ARG A 48 4.22 4.84 9.81
N PRO A 49 3.23 3.99 10.11
CA PRO A 49 1.97 4.02 9.40
C PRO A 49 1.26 5.37 9.51
N ALA A 50 0.79 5.88 8.37
CA ALA A 50 0.16 7.18 8.25
C ALA A 50 -1.30 7.08 7.79
N LEU A 51 -1.53 6.45 6.63
CA LEU A 51 -2.85 6.39 5.99
C LEU A 51 -3.10 5.01 5.41
N ARG A 52 -4.14 4.33 5.87
CA ARG A 52 -4.60 3.07 5.29
C ARG A 52 -5.33 3.31 3.99
N PHE A 53 -5.16 2.41 3.05
CA PHE A 53 -5.83 2.45 1.75
C PHE A 53 -6.39 1.10 1.37
N ARG A 54 -7.32 1.13 0.44
CA ARG A 54 -7.77 -0.04 -0.32
C ARG A 54 -7.80 0.31 -1.80
N PHE A 55 -7.37 -0.63 -2.62
CA PHE A 55 -7.37 -0.52 -4.06
C PHE A 55 -8.09 -1.73 -4.66
N GLY A 56 -9.18 -1.49 -5.39
CA GLY A 56 -9.85 -2.50 -6.19
C GLY A 56 -9.52 -2.30 -7.66
N SER A 57 -9.33 -3.37 -8.44
CA SER A 57 -9.19 -3.24 -9.89
C SER A 57 -9.68 -4.44 -10.69
N ASP A 58 -10.10 -4.15 -11.92
CA ASP A 58 -10.48 -5.10 -12.95
C ASP A 58 -9.48 -5.07 -14.10
N ARG A 59 -9.28 -6.22 -14.73
CA ARG A 59 -8.39 -6.34 -15.91
C ARG A 59 -8.86 -5.52 -17.11
N ASN A 60 -10.13 -5.11 -17.14
CA ASN A 60 -10.70 -4.25 -18.17
C ASN A 60 -10.34 -2.77 -18.00
N GLY A 61 -9.54 -2.44 -16.97
CA GLY A 61 -9.00 -1.11 -16.76
C GLY A 61 -9.90 -0.20 -15.94
N VAL A 62 -10.87 -0.73 -15.21
CA VAL A 62 -11.62 0.02 -14.20
C VAL A 62 -11.02 -0.30 -12.84
N GLY A 63 -10.99 0.67 -11.93
CA GLY A 63 -10.60 0.45 -10.55
C GLY A 63 -11.32 1.33 -9.57
N CYS A 64 -10.94 1.17 -8.31
CA CYS A 64 -11.40 1.95 -7.19
C CYS A 64 -10.22 2.18 -6.25
N TYR A 65 -10.07 3.39 -5.76
CA TYR A 65 -9.11 3.70 -4.70
C TYR A 65 -9.84 4.35 -3.53
N ALA A 66 -9.69 3.76 -2.35
CA ALA A 66 -10.24 4.26 -1.11
C ALA A 66 -9.12 4.68 -0.17
N TRP A 67 -9.29 5.86 0.44
CA TRP A 67 -8.51 6.28 1.60
C TRP A 67 -9.34 5.98 2.84
N LEU A 68 -8.76 5.20 3.74
CA LEU A 68 -9.40 4.73 4.94
C LEU A 68 -8.82 5.53 6.09
N ASN A 69 -9.65 6.27 6.83
CA ASN A 69 -9.13 7.00 7.97
C ASN A 69 -8.60 6.00 9.00
N SER A 70 -7.30 6.03 9.22
CA SER A 70 -6.58 5.16 10.13
C SER A 70 -5.87 5.95 11.25
N ASN A 71 -5.67 7.26 11.06
CA ASN A 71 -5.07 8.14 12.05
C ASN A 71 -5.97 9.37 12.29
N PRO A 72 -6.68 9.45 13.43
CA PRO A 72 -7.58 10.56 13.71
C PRO A 72 -6.88 11.91 13.87
N ASN A 73 -5.54 11.91 14.01
CA ASN A 73 -4.74 13.13 14.12
C ASN A 73 -4.37 13.73 12.76
N TRP A 74 -4.68 13.04 11.66
CA TRP A 74 -4.50 13.57 10.31
C TRP A 74 -5.81 14.24 9.85
N ASN A 75 -5.70 15.40 9.21
CA ASN A 75 -6.84 16.15 8.64
C ASN A 75 -7.37 15.45 7.37
N ILE A 76 -7.91 14.25 7.51
CA ILE A 76 -8.70 13.59 6.48
C ILE A 76 -10.15 13.81 6.87
N GLU A 77 -10.86 14.66 6.12
CA GLU A 77 -12.22 15.11 6.45
C GLU A 77 -13.20 13.93 6.63
N ALA A 78 -13.03 12.84 5.88
CA ALA A 78 -13.72 11.56 6.05
C ALA A 78 -13.05 10.45 5.21
N PRO A 79 -13.19 9.16 5.58
CA PRO A 79 -12.87 8.07 4.65
C PRO A 79 -13.74 8.18 3.39
N GLY A 80 -13.22 7.73 2.25
CA GLY A 80 -13.90 7.84 0.97
C GLY A 80 -13.25 6.99 -0.11
N ALA A 81 -13.88 6.97 -1.29
CA ALA A 81 -13.39 6.24 -2.44
C ALA A 81 -13.62 7.00 -3.75
N LEU A 82 -12.76 6.74 -4.72
CA LEU A 82 -12.85 7.23 -6.09
C LEU A 82 -12.85 6.05 -7.05
N ILE A 83 -13.68 6.14 -8.09
CA ILE A 83 -13.57 5.26 -9.24
C ILE A 83 -12.42 5.76 -10.12
N LEU A 84 -11.61 4.81 -10.58
CA LEU A 84 -10.41 5.05 -11.35
C LEU A 84 -10.61 4.55 -12.77
N ASP A 85 -10.47 5.47 -13.73
CA ASP A 85 -10.50 5.13 -15.15
C ASP A 85 -9.10 4.74 -15.63
N ARG A 86 -8.99 3.62 -16.36
CA ARG A 86 -7.76 3.13 -17.00
C ARG A 86 -6.67 2.69 -16.02
N VAL A 87 -7.02 1.78 -15.10
CA VAL A 87 -6.01 0.99 -14.38
C VAL A 87 -5.23 0.11 -15.37
N ARG A 88 -3.90 0.13 -15.28
CA ARG A 88 -3.01 -0.70 -16.08
C ARG A 88 -2.50 -1.86 -15.26
N TRP A 89 -2.49 -3.03 -15.89
CA TRP A 89 -1.99 -4.27 -15.32
C TRP A 89 -0.74 -4.68 -16.10
N ASN A 90 0.37 -4.87 -15.40
CA ASN A 90 1.61 -5.37 -16.00
C ASN A 90 2.32 -6.32 -15.04
N GLY A 91 2.14 -7.63 -15.20
CA GLY A 91 2.66 -8.62 -14.25
C GLY A 91 2.12 -8.37 -12.84
N GLY A 92 3.03 -8.20 -11.87
CA GLY A 92 2.73 -7.83 -10.48
C GLY A 92 2.33 -6.37 -10.25
N LEU A 93 2.39 -5.53 -11.29
CA LEU A 93 2.12 -4.10 -11.15
C LEU A 93 0.65 -3.78 -11.47
N ARG A 94 0.05 -2.95 -10.62
CA ARG A 94 -1.17 -2.19 -10.89
C ARG A 94 -0.80 -0.72 -10.87
N SER A 95 -1.05 0.00 -11.94
CA SER A 95 -0.83 1.43 -11.95
C SER A 95 -2.01 2.22 -12.48
N PHE A 96 -2.19 3.41 -11.92
CA PHE A 96 -3.22 4.34 -12.32
C PHE A 96 -2.63 5.74 -12.35
N LYS A 97 -2.91 6.48 -13.43
CA LYS A 97 -2.44 7.85 -13.60
C LYS A 97 -3.63 8.80 -13.68
N ALA A 98 -3.74 9.70 -12.71
CA ALA A 98 -4.68 10.82 -12.73
C ALA A 98 -3.91 12.12 -12.89
N GLY A 99 -3.95 12.69 -14.10
CA GLY A 99 -3.29 13.95 -14.42
C GLY A 99 -1.81 13.94 -14.06
N VAL A 100 -1.49 14.56 -12.92
CA VAL A 100 -0.14 14.82 -12.42
C VAL A 100 0.38 13.80 -11.41
N ALA A 101 -0.42 12.79 -11.06
CA ALA A 101 -0.05 11.78 -10.08
C ALA A 101 -0.22 10.36 -10.64
N GLU A 102 0.67 9.46 -10.24
CA GLU A 102 0.59 8.03 -10.51
C GLU A 102 0.58 7.24 -9.21
N LEU A 103 -0.43 6.39 -9.05
CA LEU A 103 -0.48 5.34 -8.04
C LEU A 103 0.10 4.07 -8.66
N VAL A 104 1.01 3.42 -7.93
CA VAL A 104 1.64 2.16 -8.33
C VAL A 104 1.57 1.20 -7.16
N PHE A 105 1.04 0.01 -7.39
CA PHE A 105 1.00 -1.10 -6.44
C PHE A 105 1.76 -2.28 -7.05
N ASP A 106 2.78 -2.74 -6.35
CA ASP A 106 3.63 -3.86 -6.75
C ASP A 106 3.39 -5.05 -5.82
N THR A 107 2.59 -6.00 -6.30
CA THR A 107 2.23 -7.19 -5.54
C THR A 107 3.37 -8.19 -5.41
N GLN A 108 4.46 -8.06 -6.18
CA GLN A 108 5.62 -8.93 -6.05
C GLN A 108 6.55 -8.47 -4.93
N SER A 109 6.76 -7.16 -4.79
CA SER A 109 7.58 -6.60 -3.70
C SER A 109 6.78 -6.29 -2.43
N GLY A 110 5.45 -6.26 -2.51
CA GLY A 110 4.59 -5.80 -1.41
C GLY A 110 4.59 -4.28 -1.23
N GLY A 111 5.05 -3.53 -2.23
CA GLY A 111 5.19 -2.08 -2.15
C GLY A 111 4.04 -1.31 -2.80
N ALA A 112 3.78 -0.11 -2.30
CA ALA A 112 2.92 0.89 -2.94
C ALA A 112 3.65 2.23 -3.05
N ARG A 113 3.38 2.98 -4.12
CA ARG A 113 4.02 4.28 -4.40
C ARG A 113 3.00 5.25 -4.97
N LEU A 114 3.03 6.49 -4.50
CA LEU A 114 2.33 7.63 -5.10
C LEU A 114 3.39 8.61 -5.56
N VAL A 115 3.49 8.81 -6.87
CA VAL A 115 4.50 9.68 -7.49
C VAL A 115 3.80 10.87 -8.15
N ASN A 116 4.24 12.09 -7.86
CA ASN A 116 3.73 13.30 -8.53
C ASN A 116 4.66 13.77 -9.67
N LEU A 117 4.24 14.76 -10.46
CA LEU A 117 5.06 15.31 -11.56
C LEU A 117 6.37 15.98 -11.13
N GLN A 118 6.49 16.35 -9.86
CA GLN A 118 7.71 16.91 -9.30
C GLN A 118 8.70 15.82 -8.85
N GLY A 119 8.32 14.55 -8.95
CA GLY A 119 9.13 13.41 -8.50
C GLY A 119 9.06 13.16 -6.99
N ASN A 120 8.18 13.86 -6.26
CA ASN A 120 7.93 13.55 -4.87
C ASN A 120 7.18 12.23 -4.78
N GLU A 121 7.58 11.41 -3.82
CA GLU A 121 7.06 10.06 -3.64
C GLU A 121 6.57 9.85 -2.21
N ALA A 122 5.32 9.41 -2.07
CA ALA A 122 4.87 8.74 -0.86
C ALA A 122 5.01 7.23 -1.04
N ARG A 123 5.46 6.54 0.01
CA ARG A 123 5.69 5.09 0.01
C ARG A 123 4.64 4.41 0.87
N GLY A 124 4.22 3.22 0.47
CA GLY A 124 3.31 2.39 1.21
C GLY A 124 3.70 0.92 1.14
N ILE A 125 3.06 0.14 2.00
CA ILE A 125 3.28 -1.30 2.17
C ILE A 125 1.92 -1.98 1.97
N LEU A 126 1.89 -3.06 1.20
CA LEU A 126 0.70 -3.89 1.00
C LEU A 126 0.55 -4.89 2.15
N ASP A 127 -0.68 -5.06 2.62
CA ASP A 127 -1.05 -6.10 3.58
C ASP A 127 -1.17 -7.41 2.80
N GLN A 128 -0.09 -8.20 2.74
CA GLN A 128 -0.05 -9.51 2.07
C GLN A 128 -0.42 -10.65 3.02
#